data_AF-A0A818GTL7-F1
#
_entry.id   AF-A0A818GTL7-F1
#
_cell.length_a   1.000
_cell.length_b   1.000
_cell.length_c   1.000
_cell.angle_alpha   90.00
_cell.angle_beta   90.00
_cell.angle_gamma   90.00
#
_symmetry.space_group_name_H-M   'P 1'
#
loop_
_entity.id
_entity.type
_entity.pdbx_description
1 polymer ?
#
loop_
_entity_poly.entity_id
_entity_poly.type
_entity_poly.pdbx_seq_one_letter_code
_entity_poly.pdbx_strand_id
1 'polypeptide(L)'
;MHSVISAATILLLTTLIPGVDASLSVTIGSTVGGVLGLIILILDIVAIFELVTSSGRDLFSKVIWVLIILFFPIGGLILYWCCARSGSGHQDI
;
A
#
# COMPACT_ATOMS: atom_id res chain seq x y z
N MET A 1 10.00 -9.63 8.46
CA MET A 1 10.65 -9.67 9.80
C MET A 1 10.08 -8.63 10.77
N HIS A 2 9.64 -7.44 10.32
CA HIS A 2 9.05 -6.43 11.20
C HIS A 2 7.57 -6.70 11.58
N SER A 3 6.80 -7.39 10.74
CA SER A 3 5.37 -7.66 11.02
C SER A 3 5.14 -8.68 12.14
N VAL A 4 6.02 -9.68 12.27
CA VAL A 4 5.96 -10.70 13.34
C VAL A 4 6.35 -10.13 14.71
N ILE A 5 7.22 -9.11 14.72
CA ILE A 5 7.63 -8.40 15.95
C ILE A 5 6.49 -7.55 16.50
N SER A 6 5.65 -6.96 15.64
CA SER A 6 4.48 -6.18 16.07
C SER A 6 3.37 -7.07 16.64
N ALA A 7 3.08 -8.23 16.03
CA ALA A 7 2.08 -9.15 16.53
C ALA A 7 2.48 -9.78 17.87
N ALA A 8 3.76 -10.17 18.02
CA ALA A 8 4.28 -10.76 19.26
C ALA A 8 4.34 -9.75 20.41
N THR A 9 4.68 -8.48 20.13
CA THR A 9 4.67 -7.42 21.15
C THR A 9 3.25 -7.04 21.59
N ILE A 10 2.28 -7.00 20.67
CA ILE A 10 0.86 -6.77 21.02
C ILE A 10 0.28 -7.92 21.84
N LEU A 11 0.62 -9.18 21.51
CA LEU A 11 0.26 -10.34 22.34
C LEU A 11 0.89 -10.27 23.73
N LEU A 12 2.16 -9.87 23.83
CA LEU A 12 2.87 -9.77 25.10
C LEU A 12 2.30 -8.67 26.02
N LEU A 13 1.97 -7.49 25.48
CA LEU A 13 1.42 -6.36 26.25
C LEU A 13 0.00 -6.63 26.79
N THR A 14 -0.82 -7.41 26.07
CA THR A 14 -2.20 -7.70 26.48
C THR A 14 -2.29 -8.73 27.60
N THR A 15 -1.32 -9.64 27.71
CA THR A 15 -1.24 -10.59 28.84
C THR A 15 -0.83 -9.97 30.17
N LEU A 16 -0.30 -8.73 30.16
CA LEU A 16 0.18 -8.02 31.34
C LEU A 16 -0.90 -7.14 32.01
N ILE A 17 -2.07 -6.97 31.38
CA ILE A 17 -3.16 -6.10 31.85
C ILE A 17 -4.38 -6.98 32.18
N PRO A 18 -4.74 -7.18 33.45
CA PRO A 18 -5.92 -7.95 33.83
C PRO A 18 -7.20 -7.30 33.28
N GLY A 19 -7.93 -8.02 32.43
CA GLY A 19 -9.19 -7.55 31.83
C GLY A 19 -9.11 -7.19 30.33
N VAL A 20 -7.93 -7.23 29.72
CA VAL A 20 -7.79 -7.19 28.26
C VAL A 20 -7.85 -8.62 27.73
N ASP A 21 -8.98 -9.01 27.19
CA ASP A 21 -9.15 -10.31 26.55
C ASP A 21 -8.61 -10.29 25.11
N ALA A 22 -8.24 -11.47 24.59
CA ALA A 22 -7.73 -11.62 23.22
C ALA A 22 -8.71 -11.09 22.15
N SER A 23 -9.98 -10.95 22.51
CA SER A 23 -11.03 -10.33 21.71
C SER A 23 -10.71 -8.87 21.36
N LEU A 24 -10.15 -8.08 22.29
CA LEU A 24 -9.81 -6.67 22.05
C LEU A 24 -8.60 -6.52 21.12
N SER A 25 -7.60 -7.41 21.23
CA SER A 25 -6.42 -7.38 20.36
C SER A 25 -6.75 -7.84 18.94
N VAL A 26 -7.59 -8.87 18.81
CA VAL A 26 -8.09 -9.37 17.52
C VAL A 26 -9.03 -8.36 16.87
N THR A 27 -9.90 -7.69 17.63
CA THR A 27 -10.83 -6.69 17.09
C THR A 27 -10.09 -5.46 16.56
N ILE A 28 -9.07 -4.96 17.28
CA ILE A 28 -8.27 -3.83 16.80
C ILE A 28 -7.38 -4.26 15.63
N GLY A 29 -6.77 -5.45 15.68
CA GLY A 29 -5.96 -5.98 14.59
C GLY A 29 -6.74 -6.18 13.29
N SER A 30 -7.97 -6.70 13.38
CA SER A 30 -8.85 -6.92 12.23
C SER A 30 -9.41 -5.62 11.64
N THR A 31 -9.82 -4.67 12.49
CA THR A 31 -10.34 -3.37 12.05
C THR A 31 -9.25 -2.55 11.36
N VAL A 32 -8.05 -2.47 11.95
CA VAL A 32 -6.93 -1.73 11.36
C VAL A 32 -6.45 -2.38 10.07
N GLY A 33 -6.35 -3.71 10.01
CA GLY A 33 -5.96 -4.42 8.78
C GLY A 33 -6.96 -4.23 7.63
N GLY A 34 -8.27 -4.28 7.92
CA GLY A 34 -9.32 -4.09 6.92
C GLY A 34 -9.36 -2.66 6.36
N VAL A 35 -9.24 -1.64 7.22
CA VAL A 35 -9.23 -0.24 6.79
C VAL A 35 -7.97 0.08 5.99
N LEU A 36 -6.79 -0.39 6.43
CA LEU A 36 -5.54 -0.20 5.68
C LEU A 36 -5.58 -0.88 4.30
N GLY A 37 -6.12 -2.10 4.21
CA GLY A 37 -6.31 -2.79 2.92
C GLY A 37 -7.23 -2.03 1.97
N LEU A 38 -8.33 -1.47 2.49
CA LEU A 38 -9.25 -0.61 1.72
C LEU A 38 -8.57 0.66 1.22
N ILE A 39 -7.77 1.34 2.05
CA ILE A 39 -7.03 2.53 1.64
C ILE A 39 -6.06 2.20 0.50
N ILE A 40 -5.29 1.11 0.65
CA ILE A 40 -4.33 0.67 -0.37
C ILE A 40 -5.06 0.35 -1.69
N LEU A 41 -6.20 -0.34 -1.64
CA LEU A 41 -7.01 -0.65 -2.82
C LEU A 41 -7.51 0.61 -3.54
N ILE A 42 -7.96 1.62 -2.79
CA ILE A 42 -8.40 2.90 -3.36
C ILE A 42 -7.21 3.61 -4.03
N LEU A 43 -6.05 3.63 -3.37
CA LEU A 43 -4.82 4.22 -3.92
C LEU A 43 -4.36 3.51 -5.21
N ASP A 44 -4.49 2.18 -5.27
CA ASP A 44 -4.19 1.37 -6.45
C ASP A 44 -5.06 1.79 -7.65
N ILE A 45 -6.38 1.92 -7.44
CA ILE A 45 -7.33 2.37 -8.47
C ILE A 45 -6.99 3.78 -8.96
N VAL A 46 -6.68 4.70 -8.04
CA VAL A 46 -6.31 6.09 -8.38
C VAL A 46 -5.05 6.12 -9.24
N ALA A 47 -4.02 5.35 -8.86
CA ALA A 47 -2.77 5.28 -9.62
C ALA A 47 -2.99 4.68 -11.02
N ILE A 48 -3.81 3.63 -11.13
CA ILE A 48 -4.20 3.07 -12.43
C ILE A 48 -4.92 4.15 -13.25
N PHE A 49 -5.92 4.84 -12.70
CA PHE A 49 -6.68 5.88 -13.42
C PHE A 49 -5.80 7.00 -13.96
N GLU A 50 -4.87 7.50 -13.13
CA GLU A 50 -3.91 8.53 -13.53
C GLU A 50 -2.99 8.03 -14.66
N LEU A 51 -2.57 6.77 -14.59
CA LEU A 51 -1.75 6.13 -15.60
C LEU A 51 -2.50 5.91 -16.93
N VAL A 52 -3.77 5.47 -16.90
CA VAL A 52 -4.56 5.30 -18.13
C VAL A 52 -4.91 6.63 -18.76
N THR A 53 -5.19 7.66 -17.95
CA THR A 53 -5.52 9.02 -18.40
C THR A 53 -4.30 9.78 -18.92
N SER A 54 -3.08 9.36 -18.56
CA SER A 54 -1.85 9.99 -19.03
C SER A 54 -1.65 9.78 -20.54
N SER A 55 -1.86 10.81 -21.36
CA SER A 55 -1.86 10.71 -22.83
C SER A 55 -0.47 10.62 -23.49
N GLY A 56 0.63 10.83 -22.74
CA GLY A 56 1.99 10.93 -23.28
C GLY A 56 2.81 9.63 -23.27
N ARG A 57 2.23 8.49 -22.86
CA ARG A 57 2.96 7.23 -22.63
C ARG A 57 2.42 6.11 -23.50
N ASP A 58 3.33 5.38 -24.13
CA ASP A 58 3.03 4.23 -24.96
C ASP A 58 2.25 3.14 -24.19
N LEU A 59 1.35 2.43 -24.88
CA LEU A 59 0.44 1.45 -24.27
C LEU A 59 1.20 0.35 -23.51
N PHE A 60 2.33 -0.10 -24.05
CA PHE A 60 3.16 -1.12 -23.43
C PHE A 60 3.70 -0.67 -22.06
N SER A 61 4.11 0.59 -21.95
CA SER A 61 4.60 1.16 -20.70
C SER A 61 3.45 1.36 -19.70
N LYS A 62 2.24 1.68 -20.13
CA LYS A 62 1.08 1.69 -19.22
C LYS A 62 0.82 0.30 -18.64
N VAL A 63 0.82 -0.74 -19.48
CA VAL A 63 0.52 -2.11 -19.04
C VAL A 63 1.57 -2.62 -18.04
N ILE A 64 2.86 -2.36 -18.25
CA ILE A 64 3.91 -2.80 -17.31
C ILE A 64 3.76 -2.14 -15.93
N TRP A 65 3.40 -0.85 -15.90
CA TRP A 65 3.20 -0.11 -14.67
C TRP A 65 1.96 -0.58 -13.89
N VAL A 66 0.86 -0.87 -14.58
CA VAL A 66 -0.33 -1.49 -13.95
C VAL A 66 0.02 -2.84 -13.34
N LEU A 67 0.78 -3.69 -14.06
CA LEU A 67 1.11 -5.03 -13.58
C LEU A 67 1.96 -5.02 -12.30
N ILE A 68 2.88 -4.05 -12.18
CA ILE A 68 3.70 -3.84 -10.98
C ILE A 68 2.85 -3.36 -9.79
N ILE A 69 1.96 -2.39 -10.02
CA ILE A 69 1.04 -1.85 -9.01
C ILE A 69 0.11 -2.97 -8.49
N LEU A 70 -0.48 -3.76 -9.40
CA LEU A 70 -1.38 -4.87 -9.06
C LEU A 70 -0.72 -6.02 -8.27
N PHE A 71 0.49 -6.45 -8.67
CA PHE A 71 1.19 -7.55 -7.98
C PHE A 71 1.79 -7.12 -6.64
N PHE A 72 2.08 -5.84 -6.49
CA PHE A 72 2.79 -5.33 -5.33
C PHE A 72 2.18 -3.97 -4.92
N PRO A 73 0.97 -3.95 -4.33
CA PRO A 73 0.20 -2.73 -4.16
C PRO A 73 0.93 -1.67 -3.32
N ILE A 74 1.73 -2.09 -2.33
CA ILE A 74 2.51 -1.17 -1.51
C ILE A 74 3.75 -0.67 -2.26
N GLY A 75 4.58 -1.57 -2.80
CA GLY A 75 5.84 -1.15 -3.44
C GLY A 75 5.66 -0.58 -4.85
N GLY A 76 4.61 -0.98 -5.56
CA GLY A 76 4.23 -0.45 -6.87
C GLY A 76 3.77 1.00 -6.78
N LEU A 77 3.04 1.38 -5.73
CA LEU A 77 2.68 2.77 -5.47
C LEU A 77 3.90 3.65 -5.17
N ILE A 78 4.83 3.14 -4.37
CA ILE A 78 6.11 3.81 -4.05
C ILE A 78 6.96 3.98 -5.30
N LEU A 79 7.10 2.92 -6.11
CA LEU A 79 7.85 2.97 -7.36
C LEU A 79 7.18 3.91 -8.38
N TYR A 80 5.85 3.94 -8.43
CA TYR A 80 5.10 4.85 -9.29
C TYR A 80 5.40 6.31 -8.94
N TRP A 81 5.36 6.66 -7.66
CA TRP A 81 5.71 8.00 -7.22
C TRP A 81 7.17 8.36 -7.50
N CYS A 82 8.11 7.43 -7.26
CA CYS A 82 9.54 7.68 -7.41
C CYS A 82 10.01 7.70 -8.87
N CYS A 83 9.56 6.76 -9.70
CA CYS A 83 10.06 6.58 -11.07
C CYS A 83 9.05 7.00 -12.15
N ALA A 84 7.75 6.72 -11.98
CA ALA A 84 6.78 7.07 -13.01
C ALA A 84 6.56 8.58 -13.10
N ARG A 85 6.57 9.28 -11.95
CA ARG A 85 6.37 10.73 -11.85
C ARG A 85 7.67 11.55 -11.95
N SER A 86 8.82 11.00 -11.55
CA SER A 86 10.11 11.71 -11.69
C SER A 86 10.68 11.70 -13.11
N GLY A 87 10.14 10.88 -14.02
CA GLY A 87 10.62 10.78 -15.41
C GLY A 87 10.28 11.97 -16.30
N SER A 88 9.63 13.03 -15.80
CA SER A 88 9.18 14.19 -16.58
C SER A 88 9.91 15.49 -16.23
N GLY A 89 11.22 15.44 -16.00
CA GLY A 89 12.01 16.62 -15.68
C GLY A 89 13.35 16.66 -16.41
N HIS A 90 13.37 16.89 -17.75
CA HIS A 90 14.50 17.57 -18.42
C HIS A 90 14.28 18.00 -19.90
N GLN A 91 13.10 18.43 -20.31
CA GLN A 91 12.91 19.18 -21.56
C GLN A 91 11.66 20.04 -21.23
N ASP A 92 11.61 21.37 -21.15
CA ASP A 92 12.16 22.41 -22.03
C ASP A 92 12.32 23.74 -21.25
N ILE A 93 13.53 24.32 -21.25
CA ILE A 93 13.81 25.78 -21.19
C ILE A 93 14.65 26.14 -22.41
#